data_AF-F9PR45-F1
#
_entry.id   AF-F9PR45-F1
#
_cell.length_a   1.000
_cell.length_b   1.000
_cell.length_c   1.000
_cell.angle_alpha   90.00
_cell.angle_beta   90.00
_cell.angle_gamma   90.00
#
_symmetry.space_group_name_H-M   'P 1'
#
loop_
_entity.id
_entity.type
_entity.pdbx_description
1 polymer ?
#
loop_
_entity_poly.entity_id
_entity_poly.type
_entity_poly.pdbx_seq_one_letter_code
_entity_poly.pdbx_strand_id
1 'polypeptide(L)'
;MDACSTAANNTWSNAFQIYNNSSKMIFMGWFEDVHIKVSNKFCKNLNRYVKRNSSISFYSNIWNALNATDDYYPLRFRGDKSWNGKI
;
A
#
# COMPACT_ATOMS: atom_id res chain seq x y z
N MET A 1 16.18 -10.77 4.49
CA MET A 1 15.86 -9.50 5.17
C MET A 1 14.39 -9.27 4.95
N ASP A 2 13.60 -9.28 6.02
CA ASP A 2 12.15 -9.14 5.96
C ASP A 2 11.75 -7.67 5.77
N ALA A 3 10.52 -7.44 5.32
CA ALA A 3 10.00 -6.09 5.16
C ALA A 3 9.67 -5.49 6.53
N CYS A 4 10.11 -4.25 6.76
CA CYS A 4 9.94 -3.56 8.04
C CYS A 4 8.50 -3.10 8.26
N SER A 5 8.10 -3.11 9.53
CA SER A 5 6.81 -2.65 10.05
C SER A 5 6.64 -1.11 10.08
N THR A 6 6.83 -0.44 8.94
CA THR A 6 6.76 1.03 8.82
C THR A 6 5.36 1.62 9.07
N ALA A 7 4.32 0.80 9.14
CA ALA A 7 2.96 1.24 9.47
C ALA A 7 2.43 0.63 10.78
N ALA A 8 3.32 0.13 11.66
CA ALA A 8 2.93 -0.36 13.00
C ALA A 8 2.11 0.70 13.77
N ASN A 9 2.47 1.97 13.59
CA ASN A 9 1.74 3.13 14.07
C ASN A 9 1.75 4.24 13.00
N ASN A 10 1.33 5.44 13.39
CA ASN A 10 1.23 6.60 12.51
C ASN A 10 2.55 7.40 12.38
N THR A 11 3.63 7.04 13.09
CA THR A 11 4.86 7.84 13.19
C THR A 11 5.44 8.18 11.82
N TRP A 12 5.62 7.18 10.95
CA TRP A 12 6.17 7.41 9.61
C TRP A 12 5.25 8.28 8.75
N SER A 13 3.95 7.97 8.70
CA SER A 13 3.00 8.80 7.95
C SER A 13 2.95 10.25 8.47
N ASN A 14 3.02 10.46 9.79
CA ASN A 14 3.04 11.79 10.40
C ASN A 14 4.34 12.54 10.08
N ALA A 15 5.48 11.86 10.06
CA ALA A 15 6.77 12.45 9.69
C ALA A 15 6.76 13.01 8.26
N PHE A 16 6.02 12.36 7.36
CA PHE A 16 5.77 12.84 5.99
C PHE A 16 4.54 13.75 5.86
N GLN A 17 3.89 14.12 6.97
CA GLN A 17 2.67 14.94 7.00
C GLN A 17 1.49 14.33 6.19
N ILE A 18 1.41 13.01 6.15
CA ILE A 18 0.35 12.25 5.48
C ILE A 18 -0.68 11.79 6.52
N TYR A 19 -1.89 12.35 6.42
CA TYR A 19 -3.04 12.09 7.27
C TYR A 19 -4.18 11.47 6.45
N ASN A 20 -5.28 11.03 7.09
CA ASN A 20 -6.39 10.36 6.39
C ASN A 20 -7.10 11.23 5.33
N ASN A 21 -6.97 12.56 5.43
CA ASN A 21 -7.58 13.55 4.56
C ASN A 21 -6.54 14.31 3.71
N SER A 22 -5.27 13.89 3.71
CA SER A 22 -4.27 14.50 2.83
C SER A 22 -4.69 14.29 1.37
N SER A 23 -4.64 15.34 0.56
CA SER A 23 -4.98 15.29 -0.86
C SER A 23 -3.77 14.89 -1.69
N LYS A 24 -3.95 13.99 -2.67
CA LYS A 24 -2.89 13.54 -3.59
C LYS A 24 -1.63 12.99 -2.90
N MET A 25 -1.77 12.51 -1.68
CA MET A 25 -0.69 11.93 -0.89
C MET A 25 -1.17 10.62 -0.30
N ILE A 26 -0.33 9.59 -0.39
CA ILE A 26 -0.62 8.25 0.11
C ILE A 26 0.59 7.75 0.88
N PHE A 27 0.32 7.13 2.01
CA PHE A 27 1.26 6.33 2.77
C PHE A 27 0.72 4.90 2.86
N MET A 28 1.57 3.93 2.54
CA MET A 28 1.28 2.51 2.69
C MET A 28 2.49 1.82 3.28
N GLY A 29 2.25 0.96 4.26
CA GLY A 29 3.31 0.16 4.87
C GLY A 29 2.75 -1.05 5.60
N TRP A 30 3.65 -1.90 6.08
CA TRP A 30 3.34 -3.10 6.85
C TRP A 30 3.19 -2.73 8.33
N PHE A 31 2.15 -3.22 9.02
CA PHE A 31 1.99 -2.96 10.45
C PHE A 31 2.65 -3.99 11.35
N GLU A 32 3.15 -5.08 10.78
CA GLU A 32 4.01 -6.09 11.40
C GLU A 32 5.11 -6.48 10.40
N ASP A 33 6.09 -7.25 10.84
CA ASP A 33 7.18 -7.69 9.97
C ASP A 33 6.70 -8.78 9.01
N VAL A 34 7.05 -8.63 7.72
CA VAL A 34 6.57 -9.52 6.66
C VAL A 34 7.73 -10.19 5.96
N HIS A 35 7.67 -11.52 5.85
CA HIS A 35 8.72 -12.29 5.19
C HIS A 35 8.94 -11.82 3.74
N ILE A 36 10.19 -11.73 3.30
CA ILE A 36 10.57 -11.18 1.99
C ILE A 36 9.83 -11.82 0.80
N LYS A 37 9.49 -13.11 0.89
CA LYS A 37 8.72 -13.81 -0.16
C LYS A 37 7.31 -13.23 -0.32
N VAL A 38 6.64 -12.93 0.78
CA VAL A 38 5.27 -12.39 0.81
C VAL A 38 5.27 -10.95 0.33
N SER A 39 6.19 -10.12 0.83
CA SER A 39 6.30 -8.72 0.38
C SER A 39 6.63 -8.62 -1.13
N ASN A 40 7.52 -9.46 -1.64
CA ASN A 40 7.81 -9.52 -3.07
C ASN A 40 6.62 -9.98 -3.92
N LYS A 41 5.84 -10.94 -3.43
CA LYS A 41 4.63 -11.43 -4.11
C LYS A 41 3.59 -10.31 -4.21
N PHE A 42 3.34 -9.59 -3.11
CA PHE A 42 2.46 -8.43 -3.09
C PHE A 42 2.92 -7.34 -4.06
N CYS A 43 4.20 -6.92 -4.00
CA CYS A 43 4.73 -5.88 -4.88
C CYS A 43 4.59 -6.23 -6.37
N LYS A 44 4.82 -7.49 -6.74
CA LYS A 44 4.61 -7.97 -8.12
C LYS A 44 3.14 -7.87 -8.55
N ASN A 45 2.22 -8.28 -7.68
CA ASN A 45 0.79 -8.20 -7.95
C ASN A 45 0.31 -6.75 -8.05
N LEU A 46 0.69 -5.90 -7.09
CA LEU A 46 0.34 -4.48 -7.09
C LEU A 46 0.82 -3.78 -8.37
N ASN A 47 2.08 -4.00 -8.76
CA ASN A 47 2.63 -3.43 -10.00
C ASN A 47 1.85 -3.87 -11.24
N ARG A 48 1.41 -5.14 -11.29
CA ARG A 48 0.56 -5.65 -12.38
C ARG A 48 -0.79 -4.91 -12.44
N TYR A 49 -1.46 -4.73 -11.30
CA TYR A 49 -2.77 -4.08 -11.25
C TYR A 49 -2.70 -2.58 -11.52
N VAL A 50 -1.72 -1.87 -10.94
CA VAL A 50 -1.50 -0.43 -11.19
C VAL A 50 -1.24 -0.17 -12.67
N LYS A 51 -0.45 -1.02 -13.35
CA LYS A 51 -0.19 -0.88 -14.80
C LYS A 51 -1.43 -1.16 -15.65
N ARG A 52 -2.22 -2.20 -15.30
CA ARG A 52 -3.42 -2.59 -16.06
C ARG A 52 -4.59 -1.64 -15.85
N ASN A 53 -4.73 -1.09 -14.64
CA ASN A 53 -5.87 -0.27 -14.22
C ASN A 53 -5.38 1.13 -13.79
N SER A 54 -4.63 1.81 -14.65
CA SER A 54 -4.06 3.13 -14.35
C SER A 54 -5.10 4.27 -14.26
N SER A 55 -6.35 3.99 -14.64
CA SER A 55 -7.48 4.93 -14.56
C SER A 55 -8.22 4.89 -13.22
N ILE A 56 -8.04 3.84 -12.40
CA ILE A 56 -8.70 3.73 -11.09
C ILE A 56 -7.78 4.23 -9.96
N SER A 57 -8.33 4.43 -8.76
CA SER A 57 -7.53 4.89 -7.63
C SER A 57 -6.46 3.88 -7.22
N PHE A 58 -5.35 4.37 -6.66
CA PHE A 58 -4.28 3.52 -6.16
C PHE A 58 -4.78 2.60 -5.04
N TYR A 59 -5.68 3.10 -4.19
CA TYR A 59 -6.34 2.32 -3.14
C TYR A 59 -7.12 1.13 -3.71
N SER A 60 -7.88 1.31 -4.78
CA SER A 60 -8.59 0.19 -5.43
C SER A 60 -7.63 -0.83 -6.04
N ASN A 61 -6.49 -0.39 -6.57
CA ASN A 61 -5.45 -1.30 -7.05
C ASN A 61 -4.78 -2.11 -5.93
N ILE A 62 -4.66 -1.56 -4.72
CA ILE A 62 -4.22 -2.32 -3.54
C ILE A 62 -5.21 -3.45 -3.24
N TRP A 63 -6.50 -3.15 -3.17
CA TRP A 63 -7.52 -4.18 -2.93
C TRP A 63 -7.53 -5.28 -3.98
N ASN A 64 -7.36 -4.92 -5.27
CA ASN A 64 -7.24 -5.91 -6.33
C ASN A 64 -6.01 -6.81 -6.14
N ALA A 65 -4.88 -6.26 -5.68
CA ALA A 65 -3.67 -7.03 -5.41
C ALA A 65 -3.83 -7.95 -4.18
N LEU A 66 -4.56 -7.51 -3.16
CA LEU A 66 -4.89 -8.29 -1.97
C LEU A 66 -5.81 -9.47 -2.33
N ASN A 67 -6.89 -9.21 -3.07
CA ASN A 67 -7.89 -10.21 -3.43
C ASN A 67 -7.42 -11.21 -4.50
N ALA A 68 -6.24 -11.01 -5.09
CA ALA A 68 -5.67 -11.91 -6.09
C ALA A 68 -5.03 -13.18 -5.50
N THR A 69 -4.90 -13.26 -4.17
CA THR A 69 -4.24 -14.36 -3.48
C THR A 69 -4.92 -14.62 -2.13
N ASP A 70 -4.88 -15.86 -1.65
CA ASP A 70 -5.35 -16.21 -0.30
C ASP A 70 -4.31 -15.87 0.80
N ASP A 71 -3.20 -15.21 0.46
CA ASP A 71 -2.20 -14.81 1.44
C ASP A 71 -2.70 -13.64 2.30
N TYR A 72 -2.35 -13.67 3.58
CA TYR A 72 -2.56 -12.54 4.48
C TYR A 72 -1.46 -11.49 4.28
N TYR A 73 -1.88 -10.22 4.12
CA TYR A 73 -0.98 -9.07 4.00
C TYR A 73 -1.32 -8.04 5.08
N PRO A 74 -0.45 -7.83 6.09
CA PRO A 74 -0.69 -6.90 7.19
C PRO A 74 -0.39 -5.45 6.77
N LEU A 75 -1.12 -4.96 5.78
CA LEU A 75 -0.96 -3.62 5.21
C LEU A 75 -1.86 -2.62 5.92
N ARG A 76 -1.33 -1.42 6.11
CA ARG A 76 -2.09 -0.24 6.54
C ARG A 76 -1.93 0.86 5.50
N PHE A 77 -3.06 1.45 5.15
CA PHE A 77 -3.16 2.55 4.19
C PHE A 77 -3.58 3.82 4.92
N ARG A 78 -2.96 4.95 4.55
CA ARG A 78 -3.30 6.29 5.03
C ARG A 78 -3.16 7.29 3.88
N GLY A 79 -4.04 8.29 3.82
CA GLY A 79 -4.02 9.29 2.77
C GLY A 79 -5.23 9.20 1.83
N ASP A 80 -5.05 9.76 0.64
CA ASP A 80 -6.10 9.95 -0.36
C ASP A 80 -6.50 8.61 -1.01
N LYS A 81 -7.68 8.09 -0.67
CA LYS A 81 -8.22 6.86 -1.27
C LYS A 81 -8.75 7.04 -2.70
N SER A 82 -8.97 8.28 -3.12
CA SER A 82 -9.47 8.62 -4.46
C SER A 82 -8.33 8.87 -5.45
N TRP A 83 -7.13 9.18 -4.96
CA TRP A 83 -5.99 9.48 -5.80
C TRP A 83 -5.52 8.25 -6.59
N ASN A 84 -5.27 8.45 -7.87
CA ASN A 84 -4.80 7.43 -8.81
C ASN A 84 -3.27 7.33 -8.89
N GLY A 85 -2.53 8.14 -8.14
CA GLY A 85 -1.08 8.03 -8.04
C GLY A 85 -0.33 8.43 -9.31
N LYS A 86 -0.97 9.15 -10.25
CA LYS A 86 -0.26 9.72 -11.40
C LYS A 86 0.70 10.80 -10.91
N ILE A 87 2.00 10.50 -11.03
CA ILE A 87 3.13 11.43 -10.84
C ILE A 87 3.30 12.22 -12.15
#